data_AF-A0A6V7HI90-F1
#
_entry.id   AF-A0A6V7HI90-F1
#
_cell.length_a   1.000
_cell.length_b   1.000
_cell.length_c   1.000
_cell.angle_alpha   90.00
_cell.angle_beta   90.00
_cell.angle_gamma   90.00
#
_symmetry.space_group_name_H-M   'P 1'
#
loop_
_entity.id
_entity.type
_entity.pdbx_description
1 polymer ?
#
loop_
_entity_poly.entity_id
_entity_poly.type
_entity_poly.pdbx_seq_one_letter_code
_entity_poly.pdbx_strand_id
1 'polypeptide(L)'
;EIAAEEFDGACQALAKRVEVELRRAKHAQLACGEVLLPADLLPRIAKTVLSMAENEPCGLRGCTLFISFETDSVCRKLSKIQCDPNTVSTFEIYLTLKQDHTSWHILLPQFL
;
A
#
# COMPACT_ATOMS: atom_id res chain seq x y z
N GLU A 1 -20.07 9.04 -15.59
CA GLU A 1 -20.59 8.35 -14.38
C GLU A 1 -20.02 6.95 -14.23
N ILE A 2 -20.28 6.01 -15.15
CA ILE A 2 -19.83 4.60 -15.04
C ILE A 2 -18.31 4.43 -14.86
N ALA A 3 -17.48 5.13 -15.64
CA ALA A 3 -16.02 5.05 -15.52
C ALA A 3 -15.47 5.60 -14.19
N ALA A 4 -16.18 6.56 -13.58
CA ALA A 4 -15.79 7.12 -12.29
C ALA A 4 -16.17 6.16 -11.15
N GLU A 5 -17.31 5.47 -11.25
CA GLU A 5 -17.72 4.43 -10.30
C GLU A 5 -16.80 3.20 -10.35
N GLU A 6 -16.40 2.76 -11.55
CA GLU A 6 -15.46 1.65 -11.72
C GLU A 6 -14.07 2.00 -11.17
N PHE A 7 -13.61 3.23 -11.39
CA PHE A 7 -12.37 3.75 -10.82
C PHE A 7 -12.43 3.78 -9.28
N ASP A 8 -13.55 4.23 -8.70
CA ASP A 8 -13.74 4.25 -7.26
C ASP A 8 -13.78 2.83 -6.66
N GLY A 9 -14.46 1.90 -7.33
CA GLY A 9 -14.47 0.48 -6.95
C GLY A 9 -13.09 -0.16 -6.99
N ALA A 10 -12.31 0.09 -8.05
CA ALA A 10 -10.94 -0.40 -8.16
C ALA A 10 -10.01 0.20 -7.09
N CYS A 11 -10.19 1.49 -6.78
CA CYS A 11 -9.44 2.19 -5.75
C CYS A 11 -9.69 1.58 -4.38
N GLN A 12 -10.95 1.38 -4.01
CA GLN A 12 -11.34 0.76 -2.74
C GLN A 12 -10.82 -0.69 -2.63
N ALA A 13 -10.93 -1.48 -3.71
CA ALA A 13 -10.46 -2.86 -3.72
C ALA A 13 -8.93 -2.94 -3.53
N LEU A 14 -8.17 -2.08 -4.22
CA LEU A 14 -6.72 -2.04 -4.07
C LEU A 14 -6.30 -1.54 -2.68
N ALA A 15 -6.93 -0.48 -2.16
CA ALA A 15 -6.66 0.03 -0.81
C ALA A 15 -6.87 -1.05 0.26
N LYS A 16 -7.97 -1.80 0.18
CA LYS A 16 -8.26 -2.92 1.08
C LYS A 16 -7.23 -4.04 0.96
N ARG A 17 -6.75 -4.34 -0.26
CA ARG A 17 -5.74 -5.37 -0.47
C ARG A 17 -4.38 -4.97 0.11
N VAL A 18 -3.98 -3.71 -0.05
CA VAL A 18 -2.79 -3.14 0.59
C VAL A 18 -2.93 -3.20 2.12
N GLU A 19 -4.10 -2.83 2.67
CA GLU A 19 -4.36 -2.90 4.11
C GLU A 19 -4.14 -4.31 4.67
N VAL A 20 -4.72 -5.33 4.02
CA VAL A 20 -4.59 -6.73 4.44
C VAL A 20 -3.11 -7.15 4.46
N GLU A 21 -2.35 -6.78 3.44
CA GLU A 21 -0.93 -7.10 3.38
C GLU A 21 -0.11 -6.35 4.43
N LEU A 22 -0.42 -5.09 4.74
CA LEU A 22 0.23 -4.36 5.83
C LEU A 22 -0.11 -4.94 7.21
N ARG A 23 -1.36 -5.38 7.43
CA ARG A 23 -1.74 -6.08 8.67
C ARG A 23 -0.97 -7.38 8.83
N ARG A 24 -0.84 -8.18 7.75
CA ARG A 24 0.02 -9.38 7.75
C ARG A 24 1.47 -9.04 8.05
N ALA A 25 1.98 -8.00 7.39
CA ALA A 25 3.37 -7.57 7.53
C ALA A 25 3.72 -7.04 8.92
N LYS A 26 2.76 -6.40 9.59
CA LYS A 26 2.88 -5.96 10.98
C LYS A 26 3.25 -7.12 11.91
N HIS A 27 2.51 -8.23 11.78
CA HIS A 27 2.69 -9.39 12.65
C HIS A 27 3.96 -10.20 12.35
N ALA A 28 4.35 -10.31 11.08
CA ALA A 28 5.45 -11.19 10.68
C ALA A 28 6.81 -10.47 10.50
N GLN A 29 6.84 -9.30 9.86
CA GLN A 29 8.08 -8.63 9.44
C GLN A 29 8.48 -7.47 10.35
N LEU A 30 7.51 -6.77 10.93
CA LEU A 30 7.77 -5.58 11.77
C LEU A 30 7.82 -5.89 13.26
N ALA A 31 7.17 -6.98 13.70
CA ALA A 31 7.11 -7.41 15.09
C ALA A 31 6.72 -6.27 16.07
N CYS A 32 5.85 -5.36 15.62
CA CYS A 32 5.36 -4.24 16.41
C CYS A 32 3.88 -4.43 16.80
N GLY A 33 3.49 -3.92 17.97
CA GLY A 33 2.12 -4.05 18.48
C GLY A 33 1.11 -3.22 17.66
N GLU A 34 1.46 -1.96 17.40
CA GLU A 34 0.60 -0.99 16.75
C GLU A 34 1.32 -0.27 15.59
N VAL A 35 0.57 -0.01 14.52
CA VAL A 35 0.99 0.83 13.40
C VAL A 35 -0.15 1.79 13.14
N LEU A 36 0.13 3.09 13.25
CA LEU A 36 -0.83 4.15 12.93
C LEU A 36 -0.64 4.53 11.46
N LEU A 37 -1.75 4.59 10.72
CA LEU A 37 -1.77 5.04 9.33
C LEU A 37 -2.70 6.25 9.24
N PRO A 38 -2.31 7.32 8.51
CA PRO A 38 -3.24 8.39 8.15
C PRO A 38 -4.46 7.82 7.42
N ALA A 39 -5.65 8.32 7.73
CA ALA A 39 -6.91 7.79 7.21
C ALA A 39 -6.99 7.82 5.67
N ASP A 40 -6.30 8.77 5.04
CA ASP A 40 -6.24 8.97 3.60
C ASP A 40 -5.07 8.24 2.92
N LEU A 41 -4.15 7.64 3.69
CA LEU A 41 -2.93 7.04 3.14
C LEU A 41 -3.24 5.89 2.16
N LEU A 42 -4.09 4.95 2.56
CA LEU A 42 -4.43 3.78 1.72
C LEU A 42 -5.21 4.17 0.46
N PRO A 43 -6.27 5.01 0.53
CA PRO A 43 -6.93 5.53 -0.67
C PRO A 43 -5.96 6.29 -1.59
N ARG A 44 -5.07 7.12 -1.03
CA ARG A 44 -4.08 7.88 -1.82
C ARG A 44 -3.09 6.96 -2.51
N ILE A 45 -2.60 5.92 -1.83
CA ILE A 45 -1.73 4.90 -2.44
C ILE A 45 -2.46 4.23 -3.59
N ALA A 46 -3.68 3.75 -3.38
CA ALA A 46 -4.45 3.06 -4.42
C ALA A 46 -4.69 3.95 -5.64
N LYS A 47 -5.09 5.20 -5.44
CA LYS A 47 -5.28 6.18 -6.52
C LYS A 47 -3.99 6.43 -7.30
N THR A 48 -2.86 6.56 -6.60
CA THR A 48 -1.55 6.78 -7.22
C THR A 48 -1.13 5.56 -8.05
N VAL A 49 -1.26 4.35 -7.50
CA VAL A 49 -0.94 3.10 -8.20
C VAL A 49 -1.81 2.92 -9.45
N LEU A 50 -3.11 3.18 -9.34
CA LEU A 50 -4.04 3.14 -10.48
C LEU A 50 -3.65 4.12 -11.58
N SER A 51 -3.32 5.36 -11.21
CA SER A 51 -2.89 6.38 -12.17
C SER A 51 -1.57 6.03 -12.84
N MET A 52 -0.61 5.45 -12.11
CA MET A 52 0.65 4.97 -12.70
C MET A 52 0.42 3.80 -13.67
N ALA A 53 -0.54 2.94 -13.38
CA ALA A 53 -0.86 1.78 -14.20
C ALA A 53 -1.70 2.10 -15.44
N GLU A 54 -2.36 3.26 -15.52
CA GLU A 54 -3.34 3.58 -16.58
C GLU A 54 -2.77 3.49 -18.00
N ASN A 55 -1.51 3.87 -18.18
CA ASN A 55 -0.84 3.86 -19.49
C ASN A 55 -0.03 2.59 -19.76
N GLU A 56 -0.08 1.62 -18.85
CA GLU A 56 0.66 0.36 -18.97
C GLU A 56 -0.20 -0.75 -19.60
N PRO A 57 0.41 -1.72 -20.31
CA PRO A 57 -0.31 -2.88 -20.83
C PRO A 57 -1.07 -3.61 -19.74
N CYS A 58 -2.36 -3.88 -20.00
CA CYS A 58 -3.30 -4.51 -19.06
C CYS A 58 -3.63 -3.68 -17.80
N GLY A 59 -3.22 -2.41 -17.73
CA GLY A 59 -3.52 -1.53 -16.60
C GLY A 59 -3.03 -2.11 -15.28
N LEU A 60 -3.81 -1.93 -14.20
CA LEU A 60 -3.50 -2.49 -12.88
C LEU A 60 -3.31 -4.02 -12.91
N ARG A 61 -3.96 -4.75 -13.83
CA ARG A 61 -3.87 -6.21 -13.90
C ARG A 61 -2.47 -6.69 -14.31
N GLY A 62 -1.74 -5.89 -15.08
CA GLY A 62 -0.35 -6.15 -15.45
C GLY A 62 0.66 -5.82 -14.34
N CYS A 63 0.21 -5.26 -13.22
CA CYS A 63 1.10 -4.80 -12.15
C CYS A 63 1.47 -5.92 -11.17
N THR A 64 2.76 -5.99 -10.82
CA THR A 64 3.20 -6.50 -9.52
C THR A 64 3.56 -5.31 -8.62
N LEU A 65 2.89 -5.19 -7.47
CA LEU A 65 3.20 -4.17 -6.47
C LEU A 65 4.10 -4.75 -5.39
N PHE A 66 5.30 -4.18 -5.23
CA PHE A 66 6.22 -4.48 -4.14
C PHE A 66 6.06 -3.44 -3.03
N ILE A 67 5.92 -3.90 -1.79
CA ILE A 67 5.73 -3.03 -0.63
C ILE A 67 6.92 -3.17 0.29
N SER A 68 7.54 -2.04 0.62
CA SER A 68 8.65 -1.93 1.58
C SER A 68 8.33 -0.91 2.66
N PHE A 69 8.96 -1.04 3.82
CA PHE A 69 8.92 -0.07 4.91
C PHE A 69 10.33 0.35 5.30
N GLU A 70 10.58 1.65 5.26
CA GLU A 70 11.86 2.29 5.52
C GLU A 70 11.80 3.05 6.86
N THR A 71 12.75 2.74 7.72
CA THR A 71 13.12 3.50 8.91
C THR A 71 14.51 4.12 8.70
N ASP A 72 14.97 4.98 9.62
CA ASP A 72 16.30 5.62 9.54
C ASP A 72 17.47 4.66 9.29
N SER A 73 17.34 3.42 9.76
CA SER A 73 18.41 2.42 9.76
C SER A 73 18.19 1.26 8.79
N VAL A 74 16.94 0.98 8.38
CA VAL A 74 16.62 -0.25 7.64
C VAL A 74 15.47 -0.01 6.67
N CYS A 75 15.63 -0.52 5.43
CA CYS A 75 14.53 -0.72 4.50
C CYS A 75 14.15 -2.21 4.44
N ARG A 76 12.94 -2.54 4.91
CA ARG A 76 12.42 -3.92 4.97
C ARG A 76 11.40 -4.15 3.87
N LYS A 77 11.53 -5.26 3.13
CA LYS A 77 10.49 -5.72 2.22
C LYS A 77 9.34 -6.33 3.04
N LEU A 78 8.14 -5.78 2.87
CA LEU A 78 6.94 -6.23 3.58
C LEU A 78 6.21 -7.32 2.80
N SER A 79 5.84 -7.03 1.55
CA SER A 79 5.03 -7.95 0.76
C SER A 79 5.16 -7.72 -0.74
N LYS A 80 4.63 -8.68 -1.50
CA LYS A 80 4.48 -8.61 -2.96
C LYS A 80 3.02 -8.93 -3.28
N ILE A 81 2.38 -8.06 -4.07
CA ILE A 81 1.01 -8.25 -4.56
C ILE A 81 1.06 -8.40 -6.07
N GLN A 82 0.72 -9.59 -6.57
CA GLN A 82 0.34 -9.74 -7.97
C GLN A 82 -1.11 -9.26 -8.12
N CYS A 83 -1.31 -8.12 -8.79
CA CYS A 83 -2.60 -7.44 -8.80
C CYS A 83 -3.71 -8.28 -9.43
N ASP A 84 -3.40 -9.08 -10.46
CA ASP A 84 -4.30 -10.08 -11.03
C ASP A 84 -3.55 -11.43 -11.19
N PRO A 85 -3.98 -12.51 -10.51
CA PRO A 85 -3.32 -13.82 -10.61
C PRO A 85 -3.47 -14.46 -12.00
N ASN A 86 -4.46 -14.05 -12.80
CA ASN A 86 -4.73 -14.59 -14.12
C ASN A 86 -4.02 -13.82 -15.24
N THR A 87 -3.31 -12.74 -14.90
CA THR A 87 -2.57 -11.90 -15.84
C THR A 87 -1.09 -11.97 -15.49
N VAL A 88 -0.25 -12.23 -16.50
CA VAL A 88 1.20 -12.17 -16.33
C VAL A 88 1.59 -10.71 -16.11
N SER A 89 2.38 -10.45 -15.07
CA SER A 89 2.85 -9.09 -14.83
C SER A 89 3.79 -8.61 -15.92
N THR A 90 3.53 -7.42 -16.42
CA THR A 90 4.28 -6.74 -17.48
C THR A 90 5.14 -5.60 -16.94
N PHE A 91 4.80 -5.09 -15.76
CA PHE A 91 5.54 -4.05 -15.06
C PHE A 91 5.44 -4.18 -13.54
N GLU A 92 6.25 -3.40 -12.84
CA GLU A 92 6.38 -3.42 -11.40
C GLU A 92 6.23 -2.01 -10.83
N ILE A 93 5.51 -1.88 -9.72
CA ILE A 93 5.47 -0.65 -8.93
C ILE A 93 6.08 -0.94 -7.55
N TYR A 94 6.93 -0.04 -7.09
CA TYR A 94 7.61 -0.13 -5.81
C TYR A 94 7.05 0.93 -4.86
N LEU A 95 6.28 0.49 -3.86
CA LEU A 95 5.75 1.32 -2.79
C LEU A 95 6.68 1.23 -1.57
N THR A 96 7.32 2.34 -1.22
CA THR A 96 8.08 2.46 0.02
C THR A 96 7.32 3.33 1.01
N LEU A 97 6.82 2.71 2.07
CA LEU A 97 6.29 3.40 3.23
C LEU A 97 7.46 3.89 4.09
N LYS A 98 7.38 5.13 4.59
CA LYS A 98 8.42 5.69 5.45
C LYS A 98 7.86 5.95 6.83
N GLN A 99 8.65 5.65 7.85
CA GLN A 99 8.30 6.02 9.21
C GLN A 99 8.24 7.55 9.31
N ASP A 100 7.18 8.06 9.92
CA ASP A 100 7.13 9.47 10.26
C ASP A 100 7.92 9.71 11.56
N HIS A 101 8.86 10.65 11.50
CA HIS A 101 9.72 11.04 12.62
C HIS A 101 9.23 12.32 13.29
N THR A 102 8.08 12.87 12.86
CA THR A 102 7.51 14.05 13.50
C THR A 102 7.08 13.74 14.95
N SER A 103 7.53 14.58 15.88
CA SER A 103 7.45 14.35 17.34
C SER A 103 6.02 14.30 17.91
N TRP A 104 5.00 14.63 17.13
CA TRP A 104 3.62 14.74 17.59
C TRP A 104 3.02 13.40 18.05
N HIS A 105 3.42 12.29 17.43
CA HIS A 105 2.98 10.94 17.82
C HIS A 105 3.59 10.47 19.16
N ILE A 106 4.69 11.08 19.61
CA ILE A 106 5.34 10.76 20.90
C ILE A 106 4.60 11.44 22.07
N LEU A 107 3.81 12.47 21.79
CA LEU A 107 3.09 13.26 22.79
C LEU A 107 1.67 12.75 23.06
N LEU A 108 1.18 11.81 22.26
CA LEU A 108 -0.09 11.15 22.55
C LEU A 108 0.14 10.14 23.66
N PRO A 109 -0.53 10.26 24.82
CA PRO A 109 -0.38 9.26 25.86
C PRO A 109 -0.90 7.93 25.32
N GLN A 110 0.00 6.95 25.29
CA GLN A 110 -0.31 5.61 24.82
C GLN A 110 -1.06 4.87 25.92
N PHE A 111 -2.36 5.18 26.06
CA PHE A 111 -3.26 4.36 26.87
C PHE A 111 -3.72 3.16 26.04
N LEU A 112 -3.64 1.99 26.67
CA LEU A 112 -3.89 0.63 26.17
C LEU A 112 -4.94 0.50 25.05
#